data_AF-A0A7W0NMW0-F1
#
_entry.id   AF-A0A7W0NMW0-F1
#
_cell.length_a   1.000
_cell.length_b   1.000
_cell.length_c   1.000
_cell.angle_alpha   90.00
_cell.angle_beta   90.00
_cell.angle_gamma   90.00
#
_symmetry.space_group_name_H-M   'P 1'
#
loop_
_entity.id
_entity.type
_entity.pdbx_description
1 polymer ?
#
loop_
_entity_poly.entity_id
_entity_poly.type
_entity_poly.pdbx_seq_one_letter_code
_entity_poly.pdbx_strand_id
1 'polypeptide(L)'
;MPIRDCLRTWPPCWVDLATSDPAAGRSFYGEMFGWTAEVDSRPEAGGYAQFFHDGHAVAGIGPIGSDTPPLLDAPCVKASK
;
A
#
# COMPACT_ATOMS: atom_id res chain seq x y z
N MET A 1 -10.42 10.51 0.91
CA MET A 1 -10.73 10.09 -0.48
C MET A 1 -12.07 9.39 -0.48
N PRO A 2 -12.96 9.57 -1.47
CA PRO A 2 -14.17 8.76 -1.55
C PRO A 2 -13.78 7.30 -1.78
N ILE A 3 -14.40 6.39 -1.03
CA ILE A 3 -14.26 4.94 -1.25
C ILE A 3 -14.86 4.63 -2.62
N ARG A 4 -14.09 3.95 -3.47
CA ARG A 4 -14.47 3.65 -4.85
C ARG A 4 -14.57 2.13 -5.02
N ASP A 5 -15.80 1.63 -5.12
CA ASP A 5 -16.08 0.19 -5.27
C ASP A 5 -15.90 -0.34 -6.70
N CYS A 6 -15.82 0.56 -7.69
CA CYS A 6 -15.60 0.23 -9.10
C CYS A 6 -14.88 1.39 -9.78
N LEU A 7 -13.64 1.17 -10.23
CA LEU A 7 -12.95 2.11 -11.11
C LEU A 7 -13.50 1.93 -12.53
N ARG A 8 -14.49 2.76 -12.88
CA ARG A 8 -14.95 2.94 -14.26
C ARG A 8 -13.82 3.62 -15.04
N THR A 9 -13.01 2.80 -15.71
CA THR A 9 -11.96 3.14 -16.70
C THR A 9 -10.99 4.27 -16.33
N TRP A 10 -9.71 3.90 -16.13
CA TRP A 10 -8.53 4.78 -16.31
C TRP A 10 -8.16 5.84 -15.24
N PRO A 11 -8.55 5.80 -13.95
CA PRO A 11 -7.82 6.54 -12.91
C PRO A 11 -6.67 5.69 -12.35
N PRO A 12 -5.52 6.28 -11.98
CA PRO A 12 -4.55 5.58 -11.13
C PRO A 12 -5.26 5.14 -9.85
N CYS A 13 -5.13 3.84 -9.54
CA CYS A 13 -5.88 3.17 -8.48
C CYS A 13 -5.07 2.93 -7.22
N TRP A 14 -3.74 2.93 -7.34
CA TRP A 14 -2.82 2.55 -6.29
C TRP A 14 -1.50 3.31 -6.40
N VAL A 15 -0.82 3.47 -5.28
CA VAL A 15 0.51 4.08 -5.18
C VAL A 15 1.39 3.27 -4.25
N ASP A 16 2.63 3.03 -4.67
CA ASP A 16 3.66 2.38 -3.87
C ASP A 16 4.86 3.33 -3.67
N LEU A 17 5.41 3.34 -2.47
CA LEU A 17 6.63 4.06 -2.13
C LEU A 17 7.80 3.09 -1.97
N ALA A 18 8.79 3.21 -2.86
CA ALA A 18 10.11 2.60 -2.65
C ALA A 18 11.02 3.58 -1.90
N THR A 19 11.59 3.16 -0.76
CA THR A 19 12.46 4.00 0.07
C THR A 19 13.64 3.20 0.63
N SER A 20 14.75 3.86 0.95
CA SER A 20 15.87 3.22 1.66
C SER A 20 15.54 2.88 3.12
N ASP A 21 14.52 3.53 3.69
CA ASP A 21 14.06 3.28 5.06
C ASP A 21 12.53 3.20 5.13
N PRO A 22 11.95 1.99 4.92
CA PRO A 22 10.52 1.78 5.04
C PRO A 22 10.00 1.97 6.47
N ALA A 23 10.84 1.80 7.50
CA ALA A 23 10.41 2.00 8.90
C ALA A 23 10.14 3.47 9.19
N ALA A 24 11.09 4.35 8.86
CA ALA A 24 10.90 5.78 9.00
C ALA A 24 9.72 6.28 8.14
N GLY A 25 9.58 5.77 6.91
CA GLY A 25 8.46 6.12 6.04
C GLY A 25 7.10 5.74 6.65
N ARG A 26 6.97 4.54 7.25
CA ARG A 26 5.74 4.10 7.93
C ARG A 26 5.35 5.03 9.06
N SER A 27 6.29 5.39 9.93
CA SER A 27 6.02 6.32 11.04
C SER A 27 5.62 7.70 10.52
N PHE A 28 6.35 8.23 9.54
CA PHE A 28 6.09 9.56 8.98
C PHE A 28 4.70 9.67 8.33
N TYR A 29 4.36 8.75 7.42
CA TYR A 29 3.06 8.77 6.75
C TYR A 29 1.92 8.34 7.68
N GLY A 30 2.20 7.48 8.65
CA GLY A 30 1.24 7.11 9.69
C GLY A 30 0.84 8.30 10.54
N GLU A 31 1.79 9.11 11.01
CA GLU A 31 1.52 10.33 11.78
C GLU A 31 0.85 11.43 10.94
N MET A 32 1.32 11.62 9.70
CA MET A 32 0.83 12.70 8.83
C MET A 32 -0.61 12.48 8.35
N PHE A 33 -0.99 11.23 8.05
CA PHE A 33 -2.30 10.90 7.48
C PHE A 33 -3.21 10.11 8.43
N GLY A 34 -2.75 9.74 9.62
CA GLY A 34 -3.48 8.84 10.51
C GLY A 34 -3.63 7.45 9.91
N TRP A 35 -2.59 6.96 9.23
CA TRP A 35 -2.57 5.64 8.60
C TRP A 35 -1.95 4.61 9.52
N THR A 36 -2.47 3.39 9.48
CA THR A 36 -1.81 2.22 10.07
C THR A 36 -1.05 1.47 9.00
N ALA A 37 0.04 0.79 9.35
CA ALA A 37 0.84 0.02 8.42
C ALA A 37 0.90 -1.45 8.87
N GLU A 38 0.61 -2.37 7.97
CA GLU A 38 0.77 -3.80 8.20
C GLU A 38 1.91 -4.32 7.33
N VAL A 39 2.92 -4.88 7.99
CA VAL A 39 4.08 -5.46 7.31
C VAL A 39 3.74 -6.88 6.91
N ASP A 40 3.97 -7.22 5.65
CA ASP A 40 3.87 -8.59 5.20
C ASP A 40 5.04 -9.39 5.81
N SER A 41 4.70 -10.37 6.66
CA SER A 41 5.67 -11.19 7.38
C SER A 41 6.34 -12.24 6.50
N ARG A 42 5.84 -12.42 5.27
CA ARG A 42 6.34 -13.43 4.35
C ARG A 42 7.69 -13.00 3.77
N PRO A 43 8.73 -13.87 3.78
CA PRO A 43 10.04 -13.53 3.25
C PRO A 43 10.03 -13.09 1.78
N GLU A 44 9.12 -13.65 0.96
CA GLU A 44 8.97 -13.28 -0.45
C GLU A 44 8.42 -11.86 -0.66
N ALA A 45 7.77 -11.27 0.35
CA ALA A 45 7.24 -9.91 0.27
C ALA A 45 8.34 -8.84 0.41
N GLY A 46 9.60 -9.25 0.66
CA GLY A 46 10.75 -8.34 0.61
C GLY A 46 10.68 -7.16 1.58
N GLY A 47 9.92 -7.27 2.67
CA GLY A 47 9.71 -6.18 3.63
C GLY A 47 8.67 -5.13 3.21
N TYR A 48 7.80 -5.47 2.26
CA TYR A 48 6.66 -4.65 1.88
C TYR A 48 5.64 -4.50 3.02
N ALA A 49 5.03 -3.32 3.12
CA ALA A 49 3.94 -3.04 4.03
C ALA A 49 2.80 -2.32 3.31
N GLN A 50 1.57 -2.63 3.69
CA GLN A 50 0.37 -1.95 3.22
C GLN A 50 -0.09 -0.92 4.26
N PHE A 51 -0.47 0.27 3.79
CA PHE A 51 -1.11 1.29 4.60
C PHE A 51 -2.62 1.15 4.58
N PHE A 52 -3.24 1.40 5.73
CA PHE A 52 -4.68 1.41 5.92
C PHE A 52 -5.14 2.72 6.53
N HIS A 53 -6.33 3.16 6.12
CA HIS A 53 -7.06 4.25 6.74
C HIS A 53 -8.51 3.82 6.92
N ASP A 54 -9.03 3.89 8.14
CA ASP A 54 -10.37 3.40 8.50
C ASP A 54 -10.65 1.96 8.00
N GLY A 55 -9.65 1.08 8.08
CA GLY A 55 -9.73 -0.32 7.65
C GLY A 55 -9.66 -0.54 6.14
N HIS A 56 -9.50 0.52 5.33
CA HIS A 56 -9.35 0.41 3.88
C HIS A 56 -7.89 0.56 3.47
N ALA A 57 -7.42 -0.29 2.56
CA ALA A 57 -6.08 -0.21 2.03
C ALA A 57 -5.93 1.04 1.13
N VAL A 58 -4.87 1.83 1.32
CA VAL A 58 -4.69 3.14 0.67
C VAL A 58 -3.37 3.32 -0.09
N ALA A 59 -2.30 2.61 0.30
CA ALA A 59 -0.99 2.70 -0.33
C ALA A 59 -0.08 1.53 0.10
N GLY A 60 1.06 1.38 -0.57
CA GLY A 60 2.13 0.48 -0.15
C GLY A 60 3.47 1.18 0.10
N ILE A 61 4.34 0.52 0.84
CA ILE A 61 5.72 0.95 1.08
C ILE A 61 6.67 -0.24 1.16
N GLY A 62 7.82 -0.14 0.52
CA GLY A 62 8.84 -1.19 0.51
C GLY A 62 10.25 -0.64 0.35
N PRO A 63 11.28 -1.48 0.57
CA PRO A 63 12.66 -1.08 0.36
C PRO A 63 12.97 -0.86 -1.13
N ILE A 64 13.89 0.05 -1.44
CA ILE A 64 14.41 0.19 -2.81
C ILE A 64 15.00 -1.15 -3.27
N GLY A 65 14.58 -1.62 -4.44
CA GLY A 65 15.02 -2.89 -5.01
C GLY A 65 14.27 -4.12 -4.49
N SER A 66 13.17 -3.95 -3.74
CA SER A 66 12.23 -5.04 -3.55
C SER A 66 11.67 -5.47 -4.91
N ASP A 67 11.79 -6.75 -5.25
CA ASP A 67 11.23 -7.35 -6.47
C ASP A 67 9.68 -7.40 -6.48
N THR A 68 9.02 -6.71 -5.54
CA THR A 68 7.58 -6.56 -5.54
C THR A 68 7.19 -5.74 -6.78
N PRO A 69 6.52 -6.35 -7.77
CA PRO A 69 6.02 -5.59 -8.90
C PRO A 69 5.04 -4.55 -8.36
N PRO A 70 5.01 -3.31 -8.91
CA PRO A 70 3.98 -2.36 -8.56
C PRO A 70 2.63 -3.04 -8.72
N LEU A 71 1.69 -2.82 -7.80
CA LEU A 71 0.35 -3.43 -7.83
C LEU A 71 -0.51 -3.00 -9.04
N LEU A 72 0.10 -2.48 -10.11
CA LEU A 72 -0.51 -2.14 -11.39
C LEU A 72 -1.32 -3.31 -11.98
N ASP A 73 -0.91 -4.55 -11.69
CA ASP A 73 -1.55 -5.77 -12.17
C ASP A 73 -2.37 -6.49 -11.08
N ALA A 74 -2.45 -5.93 -9.87
CA ALA A 74 -3.24 -6.55 -8.83
C ALA A 74 -4.72 -6.46 -9.22
N PRO A 75 -5.43 -7.60 -9.34
CA PRO A 75 -6.87 -7.55 -9.54
C PRO A 75 -7.42 -6.74 -8.38
N CYS A 76 -8.27 -5.75 -8.70
CA CYS A 76 -9.02 -4.98 -7.71
C CYS A 76 -9.54 -5.95 -6.65
N VAL A 77 -8.89 -6.01 -5.49
CA VAL A 77 -9.29 -6.90 -4.41
C VAL A 77 -10.64 -6.35 -4.02
N LYS A 78 -11.70 -7.07 -4.39
CA LYS A 78 -13.03 -6.76 -3.90
C LYS A 78 -12.90 -6.75 -2.39
N ALA A 79 -13.12 -5.59 -1.77
CA ALA A 79 -13.18 -5.46 -0.32
C ALA A 79 -14.11 -6.60 0.15
N SER A 80 -13.51 -7.59 0.79
CA SER A 80 -14.24 -8.76 1.23
C SER A 80 -15.16 -8.31 2.36
N LYS A 81 -16.38 -8.81 2.28
CA LYS A 81 -17.55 -8.45 3.08
C LYS A 81 -17.29 -8.43 4.59
#